data_AF-A0A351L6H6-F1
#
_entry.id   AF-A0A351L6H6-F1
#
_cell.length_a   1.000
_cell.length_b   1.000
_cell.length_c   1.000
_cell.angle_alpha   90.00
_cell.angle_beta   90.00
_cell.angle_gamma   90.00
#
_symmetry.space_group_name_H-M   'P 1'
#
loop_
_entity.id
_entity.type
_entity.pdbx_description
1 polymer ?
#
loop_
_entity_poly.entity_id
_entity_poly.type
_entity_poly.pdbx_seq_one_letter_code
_entity_poly.pdbx_strand_id
1 'polypeptide(L)'
;MATKVKAQTPMQKQFALSYDEQRKEVFLHVARELTGRAKQRQLPKGKALDWDKFNEHFNNFYADYTADEMLEEILSNCYWLASEQAVIDLHFRYISDAVKAANKKKADDDDDDDLDFVK
;
A
#
# COMPACT_ATOMS: atom_id res chain seq x y z
N MET A 1 -31.65 34.62 0.77
CA MET A 1 -30.98 33.89 -0.32
C MET A 1 -30.44 32.59 0.26
N ALA A 2 -30.89 31.43 -0.23
CA ALA A 2 -30.40 30.14 0.23
C ALA A 2 -29.01 29.90 -0.34
N THR A 3 -27.99 29.90 0.52
CA THR A 3 -26.62 29.52 0.18
C THR A 3 -26.66 28.06 -0.23
N LYS A 4 -26.58 27.80 -1.54
CA LYS A 4 -26.49 26.45 -2.09
C LYS A 4 -25.16 25.87 -1.61
N VAL A 5 -25.20 25.04 -0.56
CA VAL A 5 -24.02 24.30 -0.09
C VAL A 5 -23.58 23.42 -1.25
N LYS A 6 -22.52 23.84 -1.96
CA LYS A 6 -21.97 23.05 -3.06
C LYS A 6 -21.41 21.77 -2.45
N ALA A 7 -21.99 20.63 -2.84
CA ALA A 7 -21.44 19.33 -2.50
C ALA A 7 -19.97 19.28 -2.94
N GLN A 8 -19.08 18.80 -2.07
CA GLN A 8 -17.65 18.65 -2.38
C GLN A 8 -17.47 17.81 -3.64
N THR A 9 -16.58 18.24 -4.53
CA THR A 9 -16.25 17.49 -5.74
C THR A 9 -15.60 16.15 -5.39
N PRO A 10 -15.64 15.14 -6.28
CA PRO A 10 -14.97 13.86 -6.05
C PRO A 10 -13.48 14.04 -5.71
N MET A 11 -12.82 14.99 -6.37
CA MET A 11 -11.43 15.35 -6.10
C MET A 11 -11.26 15.98 -4.71
N GLN A 12 -12.17 16.89 -4.31
CA GLN A 12 -12.17 17.44 -2.95
C GLN A 12 -12.44 16.39 -1.88
N LYS A 13 -13.20 15.33 -2.18
CA LYS A 13 -13.40 14.19 -1.28
C LYS A 13 -12.18 13.27 -1.23
N GLN A 14 -11.54 13.03 -2.37
CA GLN A 14 -10.34 12.21 -2.50
C GLN A 14 -9.14 12.83 -1.76
N PHE A 15 -9.06 14.16 -1.78
CA PHE A 15 -8.04 14.95 -1.09
C PHE A 15 -8.61 15.67 0.15
N ALA A 16 -9.78 15.25 0.66
CA ALA A 16 -10.39 15.83 1.86
C ALA A 16 -9.64 15.43 3.13
N LEU A 17 -8.91 14.32 3.08
CA LEU A 17 -7.98 13.93 4.14
C LEU A 17 -6.97 15.05 4.29
N SER A 18 -6.72 15.47 5.53
CA SER A 18 -5.65 16.42 5.82
C SER A 18 -4.34 15.90 5.24
N TYR A 19 -3.44 16.82 4.84
CA TYR A 19 -2.15 16.45 4.25
C TYR A 19 -1.39 15.45 5.14
N ASP A 20 -1.48 15.60 6.46
CA ASP A 20 -0.85 14.68 7.42
C ASP A 20 -1.52 13.30 7.49
N GLU A 21 -2.85 13.20 7.34
CA GLU A 21 -3.51 11.88 7.25
C GLU A 21 -3.07 11.14 5.99
N GLN A 22 -2.98 11.84 4.85
CA GLN A 22 -2.47 11.24 3.60
C GLN A 22 -1.01 10.81 3.75
N ARG A 23 -0.16 11.64 4.35
CA ARG A 23 1.25 11.27 4.64
C ARG A 23 1.33 10.04 5.53
N LYS A 24 0.56 10.02 6.62
CA LYS A 24 0.51 8.87 7.54
C LYS A 24 0.11 7.60 6.81
N GLU A 25 -0.94 7.63 5.99
CA GLU A 25 -1.38 6.46 5.21
C GLU A 25 -0.29 5.97 4.24
N VAL A 26 0.36 6.90 3.54
CA VAL A 26 1.47 6.59 2.62
C VAL A 26 2.63 5.92 3.35
N PHE A 27 3.05 6.48 4.49
CA PHE A 27 4.16 5.94 5.28
C PHE A 27 3.79 4.62 5.93
N LEU A 28 2.58 4.50 6.49
CA LEU A 28 2.09 3.26 7.07
C LEU A 28 2.05 2.13 6.03
N HIS A 29 1.61 2.43 4.80
CA HIS A 29 1.65 1.47 3.70
C HIS A 29 3.07 0.98 3.40
N VAL A 30 4.03 1.91 3.30
CA VAL A 30 5.44 1.57 3.03
C VAL A 30 6.04 0.74 4.16
N ALA A 31 5.86 1.17 5.40
CA ALA A 31 6.38 0.47 6.57
C ALA A 31 5.82 -0.97 6.65
N ARG A 32 4.52 -1.13 6.35
CA ARG A 32 3.85 -2.44 6.30
C ARG A 32 4.41 -3.35 5.22
N GLU A 33 4.58 -2.84 4.00
CA GLU A 33 5.17 -3.60 2.89
C GLU A 33 6.61 -4.04 3.20
N LEU A 34 7.44 -3.13 3.73
CA LEU A 34 8.82 -3.43 4.10
C LEU A 34 8.89 -4.54 5.15
N THR A 35 8.11 -4.38 6.23
CA THR A 35 8.08 -5.30 7.36
C THR A 35 7.50 -6.65 6.97
N GLY A 36 6.39 -6.66 6.22
CA GLY A 36 5.74 -7.88 5.76
C GLY A 36 6.64 -8.69 4.81
N ARG A 37 7.30 -8.03 3.86
CA ARG A 37 8.26 -8.70 2.96
C ARG A 37 9.48 -9.22 3.70
N ALA A 38 9.98 -8.49 4.70
CA ALA A 38 11.07 -8.96 5.55
C ALA A 38 10.65 -10.21 6.35
N LYS A 39 9.46 -10.19 6.99
CA LYS A 39 8.90 -11.35 7.69
C LYS A 39 8.71 -12.55 6.77
N GLN A 40 8.14 -12.35 5.59
CA GLN A 40 7.94 -13.41 4.59
C GLN A 40 9.25 -14.09 4.19
N ARG A 41 10.36 -13.35 4.07
CA ARG A 41 11.68 -13.92 3.77
C ARG A 41 12.29 -14.72 4.91
N GLN A 42 11.90 -14.42 6.15
CA GLN A 42 12.38 -15.12 7.34
C GLN A 42 11.57 -16.38 7.64
N LEU A 43 10.40 -16.56 7.02
CA LEU A 43 9.59 -17.75 7.20
C LEU A 43 10.25 -18.99 6.58
N PRO A 44 10.08 -20.18 7.18
CA PRO A 44 10.50 -21.44 6.58
C PRO A 44 9.91 -21.65 5.19
N LYS A 45 10.65 -22.34 4.32
CA LYS A 45 10.18 -22.70 2.97
C LYS A 45 8.82 -23.41 3.04
N GLY A 46 7.90 -23.00 2.17
CA GLY A 46 6.53 -23.53 2.13
C GLY A 46 5.54 -22.86 3.08
N LYS A 47 5.98 -21.91 3.92
CA LYS A 47 5.07 -21.09 4.73
C LYS A 47 4.85 -19.71 4.11
N ALA A 48 3.61 -19.25 4.16
CA ALA A 48 3.22 -17.91 3.75
C ALA A 48 2.86 -17.07 4.98
N LEU A 49 3.13 -15.76 4.91
CA LEU A 49 2.68 -14.79 5.88
C LEU A 49 1.16 -14.65 5.74
N ASP A 50 0.46 -14.77 6.85
CA ASP A 50 -0.95 -14.39 6.96
C ASP A 50 -1.02 -12.85 6.95
N TRP A 51 -1.18 -12.30 5.76
CA TRP A 51 -1.14 -10.86 5.53
C TRP A 51 -2.26 -10.13 6.26
N ASP A 52 -3.44 -10.72 6.38
CA ASP A 52 -4.58 -10.06 7.02
C ASP A 52 -4.33 -9.87 8.51
N LYS A 53 -3.89 -10.92 9.21
CA LYS A 53 -3.54 -10.82 10.64
C LYS A 53 -2.33 -9.93 10.87
N PHE A 54 -1.33 -9.99 9.98
CA PHE A 54 -0.19 -9.11 10.06
C PHE A 54 -0.60 -7.65 9.91
N ASN A 55 -1.44 -7.33 8.92
CA ASN A 55 -1.92 -5.98 8.66
C ASN A 55 -2.75 -5.45 9.82
N GLU A 56 -3.63 -6.27 10.40
CA GLU A 56 -4.43 -5.90 11.58
C GLU A 56 -3.52 -5.56 12.76
N HIS A 57 -2.57 -6.45 13.10
CA HIS A 57 -1.62 -6.20 14.18
C HIS A 57 -0.77 -4.95 13.93
N PHE A 58 -0.29 -4.78 12.70
CA PHE A 58 0.56 -3.66 12.30
C PHE A 58 -0.18 -2.32 12.40
N ASN A 59 -1.40 -2.25 11.86
CA ASN A 59 -2.22 -1.05 11.92
C ASN A 59 -2.60 -0.69 13.37
N ASN A 60 -2.88 -1.68 14.22
CA ASN A 60 -3.17 -1.44 15.63
C ASN A 60 -1.93 -0.94 16.40
N PHE A 61 -0.74 -1.47 16.10
CA PHE A 61 0.50 -1.05 16.75
C PHE A 61 0.85 0.41 16.43
N TYR A 62 0.68 0.82 15.17
CA TYR A 62 0.97 2.18 14.71
C TYR A 62 -0.27 3.09 14.66
N ALA A 63 -1.37 2.70 15.33
CA ALA A 63 -2.63 3.43 15.27
C ALA A 63 -2.49 4.89 15.75
N ASP A 64 -1.72 5.10 16.81
CA ASP A 64 -1.55 6.40 17.45
C ASP A 64 -0.37 7.22 16.90
N TYR A 65 0.43 6.66 15.98
CA TYR A 65 1.57 7.37 15.41
C TYR A 65 1.11 8.53 14.52
N THR A 66 1.81 9.64 14.58
CA THR A 66 1.72 10.74 13.62
C THR A 66 2.45 10.40 12.32
N ALA A 67 2.24 11.22 11.28
CA ALA A 67 2.97 11.08 10.03
C ALA A 67 4.50 11.20 10.24
N ASP A 68 4.95 12.16 11.04
CA ASP A 68 6.38 12.40 11.26
C ASP A 68 7.01 11.26 12.08
N GLU A 69 6.32 10.72 13.08
CA GLU A 69 6.79 9.53 13.83
C GLU A 69 6.89 8.29 12.91
N MET A 70 5.93 8.10 12.01
CA MET A 70 6.01 7.02 11.01
C MET A 70 7.18 7.21 10.04
N LEU A 71 7.43 8.45 9.61
CA LEU A 71 8.55 8.76 8.73
C LEU A 71 9.89 8.49 9.44
N GLU A 72 10.04 8.95 10.67
CA GLU A 72 11.23 8.73 11.49
C GLU A 72 11.49 7.23 11.73
N GLU A 73 10.45 6.46 12.05
CA GLU A 73 10.53 5.01 12.19
C GLU A 73 11.06 4.34 10.92
N ILE A 74 10.55 4.73 9.74
CA ILE A 74 11.02 4.17 8.46
C ILE A 74 12.48 4.53 8.23
N LEU A 75 12.85 5.80 8.33
CA LEU A 75 14.21 6.26 8.03
C LEU A 75 15.25 5.70 9.03
N SER A 76 14.86 5.51 10.29
CA SER A 76 15.72 4.92 11.31
C SER A 76 16.02 3.44 11.08
N ASN A 77 15.08 2.71 10.47
CA ASN A 77 15.21 1.28 10.23
C ASN A 77 15.62 0.93 8.79
N CYS A 78 15.50 1.86 7.84
CA CYS A 78 15.80 1.67 6.42
C CYS A 78 16.90 2.60 5.94
N TYR A 79 18.16 2.22 6.20
CA TYR A 79 19.37 3.00 5.87
C TYR A 79 19.55 3.40 4.40
N TRP A 80 18.80 2.79 3.47
CA TRP A 80 18.85 3.09 2.04
C TRP A 80 17.79 4.11 1.60
N LEU A 81 16.90 4.51 2.49
CA LEU A 81 15.96 5.63 2.31
C LEU A 81 16.54 6.85 3.02
N ALA A 82 16.61 7.98 2.32
CA ALA A 82 17.29 9.18 2.80
C ALA A 82 16.35 10.38 3.04
N SER A 83 15.08 10.28 2.64
CA SER A 83 14.13 11.40 2.71
C SER A 83 12.70 10.93 2.65
N GLU A 84 11.78 11.81 3.05
CA GLU A 84 10.34 11.64 2.86
C GLU A 84 9.97 11.37 1.39
N GLN A 85 10.55 12.12 0.45
CA GLN A 85 10.28 11.92 -0.97
C GLN A 85 10.66 10.50 -1.43
N ALA A 86 11.76 9.93 -0.92
CA ALA A 86 12.14 8.56 -1.25
C ALA A 86 11.12 7.52 -0.73
N VAL A 87 10.49 7.79 0.42
CA VAL A 87 9.40 6.96 0.96
C VAL A 87 8.14 7.08 0.09
N ILE A 88 7.79 8.29 -0.34
CA ILE A 88 6.64 8.55 -1.22
C ILE A 88 6.84 7.87 -2.59
N ASP A 89 8.02 7.99 -3.19
CA ASP A 89 8.32 7.35 -4.48
C ASP A 89 8.22 5.83 -4.37
N LEU A 90 8.67 5.27 -3.25
CA LEU A 90 8.57 3.85 -2.96
C LEU A 90 7.12 3.38 -2.82
N HIS A 91 6.27 4.17 -2.18
CA HIS A 91 4.83 3.90 -2.09
C HIS A 91 4.21 3.73 -3.47
N PHE A 92 4.44 4.67 -4.38
CA PHE A 92 3.91 4.60 -5.74
C PHE A 92 4.50 3.45 -6.54
N ARG A 93 5.78 3.10 -6.31
CA ARG A 93 6.37 1.90 -6.91
C ARG A 93 5.64 0.63 -6.47
N TYR A 94 5.34 0.48 -5.18
CA TYR A 94 4.57 -0.67 -4.68
C TYR A 94 3.18 -0.77 -5.29
N ILE A 95 2.48 0.36 -5.44
CA ILE A 95 1.18 0.39 -6.13
C ILE A 95 1.33 -0.03 -7.59
N SER A 96 2.34 0.52 -8.30
CA SER A 96 2.61 0.16 -9.69
C SER A 96 2.87 -1.34 -9.87
N ASP A 97 3.68 -1.92 -8.98
CA ASP A 97 4.01 -3.34 -9.00
C ASP A 97 2.78 -4.22 -8.71
N ALA A 98 1.92 -3.81 -7.77
CA ALA A 98 0.67 -4.50 -7.47
C ALA A 98 -0.30 -4.48 -8.66
N VAL A 99 -0.44 -3.34 -9.34
CA VAL A 99 -1.26 -3.20 -10.55
C VAL A 99 -0.72 -4.08 -11.68
N LYS A 100 0.59 -4.08 -11.91
CA LYS A 100 1.22 -4.96 -12.91
C LYS A 100 0.98 -6.44 -12.61
N ALA A 101 1.12 -6.85 -11.35
CA ALA A 101 0.88 -8.23 -10.94
C ALA A 101 -0.58 -8.64 -11.13
N ALA A 102 -1.54 -7.75 -10.83
CA ALA A 102 -2.96 -7.99 -11.06
C ALA A 102 -3.30 -8.12 -12.54
N ASN A 103 -2.73 -7.25 -13.39
CA ASN A 103 -2.95 -7.31 -14.84
C ASN A 103 -2.32 -8.56 -15.46
N LYS A 104 -1.17 -9.01 -14.96
CA LYS A 104 -0.54 -10.25 -15.42
C LYS A 104 -1.41 -11.47 -15.11
N LYS A 105 -2.00 -11.55 -13.91
CA LYS A 105 -2.93 -12.63 -13.56
C LYS A 105 -4.14 -12.69 -14.48
N LYS A 106 -4.69 -11.53 -14.88
CA LYS A 106 -5.79 -11.48 -15.84
C LYS A 106 -5.40 -11.98 -17.22
N ALA A 107 -4.19 -11.66 -17.68
CA ALA A 107 -3.69 -12.15 -18.97
C ALA A 107 -3.43 -13.67 -18.96
N ASP A 108 -2.99 -14.23 -17.83
CA ASP A 108 -2.83 -15.69 -17.67
C ASP A 108 -4.18 -16.41 -17.49
N ASP A 109 -5.24 -15.73 -16.99
CA ASP A 109 -6.61 -16.28 -16.90
C ASP A 109 -7.40 -16.15 -18.23
N ASP A 110 -7.04 -15.22 -19.12
CA ASP A 110 -7.63 -15.03 -20.45
C ASP A 110 -7.01 -15.95 -21.54
N ASP A 111 -6.00 -16.77 -21.19
CA ASP A 111 -5.38 -17.76 -22.09
C ASP A 111 -6.05 -19.16 -22.00
N ASP A 112 -7.17 -19.27 -21.29
CA ASP A 112 -8.00 -20.49 -21.16
C ASP A 112 -9.35 -20.37 -21.91
N ASP A 113 -9.47 -19.47 -22.88
CA ASP A 113 -10.48 -19.60 -23.94
C ASP A 113 -9.94 -20.59 -24.99
N ASP A 114 -10.03 -21.86 -24.57
CA ASP A 114 -9.95 -23.06 -25.38
C ASP A 114 -10.98 -22.94 -26.51
N LEU A 115 -10.53 -22.32 -27.62
CA LEU A 115 -11.22 -22.34 -28.90
C LEU A 115 -11.30 -23.79 -29.37
N ASP A 116 -12.40 -24.42 -28.98
CA ASP A 116 -13.24 -25.29 -29.79
C ASP A 116 -12.49 -26.25 -30.72
N PHE A 117 -12.45 -27.51 -30.29
CA PHE A 117 -12.22 -28.71 -31.09
C PHE A 117 -10.80 -28.89 -31.67
N VAL A 118 -9.99 -29.75 -31.04
CA VAL A 118 -9.44 -30.99 -31.67
C VAL A 118 -8.73 -31.87 -30.62
N LYS A 119 -8.84 -33.17 -30.92
CA LYS A 119 -8.27 -34.40 -30.36
C LYS A 119 -6.74 -34.42 -30.16
#